data_AF-A0A928HI09-F1
#
_entry.id   AF-A0A928HI09-F1
#
_cell.length_a   1.000
_cell.length_b   1.000
_cell.length_c   1.000
_cell.angle_alpha   90.00
_cell.angle_beta   90.00
_cell.angle_gamma   90.00
#
_symmetry.space_group_name_H-M   'P 1'
#
loop_
_entity.id
_entity.type
_entity.pdbx_description
1 polymer ?
#
loop_
_entity_poly.entity_id
_entity_poly.type
_entity_poly.pdbx_seq_one_letter_code
_entity_poly.pdbx_strand_id
1 'polypeptide(L)'
;MIFKKSACLALLCAGGLFSSAWAKEQNVAKTFEPVWLNANDLSLATGNPSLTVMSHGSVHVPIWSLSGGTVGQSVSGIVPNLPKDCAAVKIEIVVTSEDPETKSELEDVYRVHLSQMPENGPFNSGYVLGTPVRTKLPEAPFFTRTITLESWYGVDPSKPLVLRIQREPGDPANTFKRPVGLAAVKVTPLSGLEEPMIVQNVPGYNSWPVIQAIGEKLVCVYSRGTAHSIGEGIRGVWARTSEDGGRTWTEETLVANEPDVGEVTIGKGLDEDGAMLLWIRSVGKVFRHDLYRTTDGTNFKHISRPNLNPMPMQITDVFSVPSVGLMALWFAGNYSEKENNHSWGTIISKDNGLTWEQHVVEQDLPKSEWPTEPSAVYLGDGKILVIARTESGGGTTGRAQFQMISNDFGATWTKNRTNIGEVSASTPSLILDPQTGLLSNYYYQRGRGILRRRVVKPEDIFNNPLAWPDSEAVALGSDITYHAGNVNAVAIGEKHFLSFYSGDEKDTAVVVSKVKAPEK
;
A
#
# COMPACT_ATOMS: atom_id res chain seq x y z
N MET A 1 61.08 -15.80 44.48
CA MET A 1 60.79 -17.24 44.66
C MET A 1 59.34 -17.36 45.11
N ILE A 2 58.39 -17.69 44.23
CA ILE A 2 57.83 -19.04 43.94
C ILE A 2 56.56 -19.35 44.79
N PHE A 3 55.39 -19.25 44.13
CA PHE A 3 54.11 -20.04 44.21
C PHE A 3 53.35 -20.18 45.56
N LYS A 4 52.01 -20.36 45.69
CA LYS A 4 50.83 -20.84 44.90
C LYS A 4 49.54 -20.46 45.70
N LYS A 5 48.40 -20.03 45.10
CA LYS A 5 47.12 -20.77 44.77
C LYS A 5 46.43 -21.53 45.94
N SER A 6 45.11 -21.72 46.09
CA SER A 6 43.82 -21.36 45.46
C SER A 6 42.67 -22.12 46.20
N ALA A 7 41.40 -21.78 45.89
CA ALA A 7 40.12 -22.54 46.04
C ALA A 7 39.33 -22.40 47.37
N CYS A 8 38.05 -21.98 47.43
CA CYS A 8 36.75 -22.33 46.77
C CYS A 8 35.96 -23.48 47.43
N LEU A 9 34.78 -23.17 48.01
CA LEU A 9 33.49 -23.91 48.02
C LEU A 9 32.49 -23.11 48.91
N ALA A 10 31.43 -22.46 48.42
CA ALA A 10 30.12 -22.92 47.92
C ALA A 10 29.08 -23.32 49.00
N LEU A 11 27.98 -22.54 49.09
CA LEU A 11 26.64 -22.92 49.59
C LEU A 11 25.63 -21.94 48.97
N LEU A 12 24.93 -22.33 47.90
CA LEU A 12 23.57 -22.90 47.88
C LEU A 12 22.45 -21.88 48.18
N CYS A 13 21.96 -21.21 47.12
CA CYS A 13 20.63 -20.62 47.07
C CYS A 13 19.74 -21.49 46.18
N ALA A 14 18.61 -21.93 46.75
CA ALA A 14 17.60 -22.74 46.09
C ALA A 14 16.86 -21.95 44.99
N GLY A 15 16.77 -22.55 43.81
CA GLY A 15 16.08 -22.01 42.65
C GLY A 15 14.58 -22.27 42.69
N GLY A 16 13.81 -21.22 42.41
CA GLY A 16 12.43 -21.31 41.92
C GLY A 16 12.44 -21.05 40.42
N LEU A 17 12.20 -22.10 39.64
CA LEU A 17 12.06 -22.09 38.20
C LEU A 17 10.77 -21.36 37.80
N PHE A 18 10.85 -20.11 37.36
CA PHE A 18 9.86 -19.57 36.43
C PHE A 18 10.25 -20.03 35.03
N SER A 19 9.50 -21.00 34.51
CA SER A 19 9.65 -21.50 33.14
C SER A 19 9.35 -20.37 32.16
N SER A 20 10.39 -19.89 31.48
CA SER A 20 10.29 -19.09 30.28
C SER A 20 9.74 -19.95 29.14
N ALA A 21 8.42 -20.00 29.00
CA ALA A 21 7.72 -20.62 27.88
C ALA A 21 6.95 -19.56 27.08
N TRP A 22 7.63 -18.52 26.62
CA TRP A 22 7.10 -17.57 25.62
C TRP A 22 8.21 -17.15 24.66
N ALA A 23 8.74 -18.13 23.93
CA ALA A 23 9.38 -17.89 22.65
C ALA A 23 8.55 -18.66 21.61
N LYS A 24 7.44 -18.05 21.16
CA LYS A 24 6.83 -18.48 19.90
C LYS A 24 7.79 -18.05 18.80
N GLU A 25 8.24 -19.02 18.01
CA GLU A 25 9.09 -18.88 16.84
C GLU A 25 8.71 -17.63 16.04
N GLN A 26 9.67 -16.72 15.89
CA GLN A 26 9.64 -15.82 14.76
C GLN A 26 9.88 -16.71 13.53
N ASN A 27 8.90 -16.81 12.64
CA ASN A 27 9.12 -17.37 11.31
C ASN A 27 10.14 -16.45 10.62
N VAL A 28 11.43 -16.81 10.71
CA VAL A 28 12.45 -16.20 9.87
C VAL A 28 12.07 -16.57 8.45
N ALA A 29 11.75 -15.57 7.63
CA ALA A 29 11.42 -15.78 6.22
C ALA A 29 12.52 -16.64 5.59
N LYS A 30 12.15 -17.78 5.00
CA LYS A 30 13.12 -18.62 4.31
C LYS A 30 13.70 -17.81 3.15
N THR A 31 15.03 -17.79 3.07
CA THR A 31 15.75 -17.21 1.95
C THR A 31 15.86 -18.25 0.84
N PHE A 32 15.58 -17.84 -0.39
CA PHE A 32 15.70 -18.68 -1.58
C PHE A 32 16.74 -18.08 -2.53
N GLU A 33 17.50 -18.94 -3.21
CA GLU A 33 18.40 -18.51 -4.27
C GLU A 33 17.61 -18.02 -5.49
N PRO A 34 17.92 -16.82 -6.05
CA PRO A 34 17.28 -16.34 -7.25
C PRO A 34 17.62 -17.20 -8.48
N VAL A 35 16.63 -17.39 -9.36
CA VAL A 35 16.83 -17.96 -10.70
C VAL A 35 17.10 -16.84 -11.69
N TRP A 36 18.17 -16.97 -12.46
CA TRP A 36 18.55 -16.00 -13.49
C TRP A 36 18.28 -16.59 -14.89
N LEU A 37 17.61 -15.81 -15.73
CA LEU A 37 17.50 -16.03 -17.17
C LEU A 37 18.33 -14.97 -17.86
N ASN A 38 19.40 -15.37 -18.55
CA ASN A 38 20.17 -14.45 -19.40
C ASN A 38 19.49 -14.30 -20.78
N ALA A 39 19.97 -13.39 -21.62
CA ALA A 39 19.34 -13.14 -22.93
C ALA A 39 19.22 -14.39 -23.82
N ASN A 40 20.10 -15.38 -23.71
CA ASN A 40 20.02 -16.64 -24.47
C ASN A 40 19.00 -17.63 -23.92
N ASP A 41 18.56 -17.46 -22.66
CA ASP A 41 17.48 -18.24 -22.06
C ASP A 41 16.09 -17.69 -22.43
N LEU A 42 16.06 -16.55 -23.13
CA LEU A 42 14.85 -15.86 -23.59
C LEU A 42 14.65 -16.07 -25.10
N SER A 43 13.39 -15.96 -25.51
CA SER A 43 12.97 -16.10 -26.90
C SER A 43 12.08 -14.93 -27.32
N LEU A 44 12.07 -14.62 -28.62
CA LEU A 44 11.14 -13.67 -29.21
C LEU A 44 9.69 -14.11 -28.90
N ALA A 45 8.89 -13.20 -28.31
CA ALA A 45 7.48 -13.45 -28.06
C ALA A 45 6.57 -12.67 -29.02
N THR A 46 6.76 -11.35 -29.14
CA THR A 46 5.97 -10.49 -30.04
C THR A 46 6.79 -9.34 -30.61
N GLY A 47 6.35 -8.80 -31.75
CA GLY A 47 7.03 -7.71 -32.44
C GLY A 47 8.35 -8.14 -33.07
N ASN A 48 9.29 -7.21 -33.19
CA ASN A 48 10.60 -7.44 -33.82
C ASN A 48 11.80 -7.00 -32.95
N PRO A 49 11.88 -7.34 -31.64
CA PRO A 49 13.12 -7.18 -30.90
C PRO A 49 14.23 -8.10 -31.46
N SER A 50 15.49 -7.73 -31.27
CA SER A 50 16.64 -8.49 -31.78
C SER A 50 17.59 -8.93 -30.67
N LEU A 51 18.01 -10.20 -30.71
CA LEU A 51 19.11 -10.69 -29.88
C LEU A 51 20.43 -10.26 -30.53
N THR A 52 21.23 -9.48 -29.80
CA THR A 52 22.52 -8.96 -30.26
C THR A 52 23.53 -8.96 -29.11
N VAL A 53 24.78 -8.60 -29.40
CA VAL A 53 25.84 -8.44 -28.40
C VAL A 53 26.16 -6.97 -28.23
N MET A 54 25.88 -6.42 -27.04
CA MET A 54 26.36 -5.09 -26.68
C MET A 54 27.81 -5.18 -26.21
N SER A 55 28.65 -4.29 -26.72
CA SER A 55 30.10 -4.32 -26.49
C SER A 55 30.61 -2.98 -25.97
N HIS A 56 31.41 -3.01 -24.90
CA HIS A 56 32.12 -1.84 -24.39
C HIS A 56 33.51 -2.25 -23.89
N GLY A 57 34.57 -1.78 -24.56
CA GLY A 57 35.93 -2.24 -24.30
C GLY A 57 36.06 -3.75 -24.56
N SER A 58 36.53 -4.51 -23.56
CA SER A 58 36.65 -5.97 -23.60
C SER A 58 35.41 -6.72 -23.08
N VAL A 59 34.36 -6.00 -22.69
CA VAL A 59 33.13 -6.58 -22.14
C VAL A 59 32.10 -6.75 -23.25
N HIS A 60 31.57 -7.96 -23.39
CA HIS A 60 30.57 -8.33 -24.39
C HIS A 60 29.41 -9.04 -23.70
N VAL A 61 28.19 -8.49 -23.84
CA VAL A 61 26.99 -9.00 -23.15
C VAL A 61 25.89 -9.25 -24.18
N PRO A 62 25.37 -10.49 -24.31
CA PRO A 62 24.17 -10.76 -25.08
C PRO A 62 22.96 -10.01 -24.47
N ILE A 63 22.21 -9.30 -25.32
CA ILE A 63 21.03 -8.53 -24.94
C ILE A 63 19.92 -8.68 -25.96
N TRP A 64 18.67 -8.56 -25.51
CA TRP A 64 17.53 -8.32 -26.38
C TRP A 64 17.31 -6.82 -26.54
N SER A 65 17.47 -6.30 -27.76
CA SER A 65 17.22 -4.89 -28.08
C SER A 65 15.73 -4.65 -28.25
N LEU A 66 15.13 -3.91 -27.32
CA LEU A 66 13.71 -3.56 -27.29
C LEU A 66 13.54 -2.11 -27.74
N SER A 67 12.72 -1.87 -28.78
CA SER A 67 12.44 -0.53 -29.33
C SER A 67 11.74 0.37 -28.31
N GLY A 68 12.17 1.64 -28.25
CA GLY A 68 11.49 2.69 -27.48
C GLY A 68 10.42 3.44 -28.27
N GLY A 69 10.29 3.17 -29.57
CA GLY A 69 9.35 3.83 -30.47
C GLY A 69 8.28 2.92 -31.06
N THR A 70 8.35 1.60 -30.85
CA THR A 70 7.44 0.62 -31.46
C THR A 70 6.74 -0.22 -30.40
N VAL A 71 5.41 -0.06 -30.29
CA VAL A 71 4.59 -0.80 -29.32
C VAL A 71 4.57 -2.30 -29.58
N GLY A 72 4.38 -3.09 -28.52
CA GLY A 72 4.11 -4.53 -28.62
C GLY A 72 5.34 -5.42 -28.80
N GLN A 73 6.56 -4.91 -28.58
CA GLN A 73 7.77 -5.74 -28.57
C GLN A 73 7.95 -6.44 -27.22
N SER A 74 8.15 -7.76 -27.25
CA SER A 74 8.37 -8.52 -26.03
C SER A 74 9.17 -9.80 -26.27
N VAL A 75 9.78 -10.29 -25.19
CA VAL A 75 10.51 -11.56 -25.14
C VAL A 75 10.02 -12.39 -23.97
N SER A 76 10.09 -13.72 -24.08
CA SER A 76 9.60 -14.65 -23.06
C SER A 76 10.66 -15.64 -22.61
N GLY A 77 10.55 -16.04 -21.34
CA GLY A 77 11.37 -17.08 -20.72
C GLY A 77 10.50 -18.03 -19.90
N ILE A 78 11.06 -19.20 -19.60
CA ILE A 78 10.41 -20.22 -18.77
C ILE A 78 11.36 -20.54 -17.61
N VAL A 79 10.82 -20.48 -16.39
CA VAL A 79 11.49 -21.03 -15.20
C VAL A 79 10.89 -22.41 -14.94
N PRO A 80 11.61 -23.51 -15.24
CA PRO A 80 11.05 -24.85 -15.24
C PRO A 80 10.75 -25.37 -13.84
N ASN A 81 11.52 -24.95 -12.83
CA ASN A 81 11.40 -25.42 -11.46
C ASN A 81 11.47 -24.24 -10.50
N LEU A 82 10.60 -24.24 -9.50
CA LEU A 82 10.65 -23.35 -8.35
C LEU A 82 10.89 -24.19 -7.08
N PRO A 83 11.51 -23.62 -6.03
CA PRO A 83 11.67 -24.35 -4.77
C PRO A 83 10.32 -24.83 -4.22
N LYS A 84 10.25 -26.05 -3.69
CA LYS A 84 8.99 -26.67 -3.24
C LYS A 84 8.22 -25.85 -2.20
N ASP A 85 8.93 -25.11 -1.35
CA ASP A 85 8.35 -24.29 -0.27
C ASP A 85 8.09 -22.83 -0.69
N CYS A 86 8.31 -22.51 -1.96
CA CYS A 86 8.02 -21.21 -2.54
C CYS A 86 6.51 -21.02 -2.65
N ALA A 87 5.99 -19.93 -2.08
CA ALA A 87 4.63 -19.49 -2.36
C ALA A 87 4.59 -18.54 -3.57
N ALA A 88 5.74 -17.98 -3.93
CA ALA A 88 5.82 -16.65 -4.48
C ALA A 88 7.04 -16.30 -5.32
N VAL A 89 6.91 -15.36 -6.26
CA VAL A 89 8.08 -14.79 -6.95
C VAL A 89 8.07 -13.26 -7.01
N LYS A 90 9.25 -12.65 -6.83
CA LYS A 90 9.59 -11.29 -7.28
C LYS A 90 10.28 -11.39 -8.64
N ILE A 91 9.92 -10.50 -9.57
CA ILE A 91 10.50 -10.43 -10.91
C ILE A 91 11.23 -9.10 -11.09
N GLU A 92 12.51 -9.19 -11.39
CA GLU A 92 13.39 -8.07 -11.69
C GLU A 92 13.99 -8.24 -13.09
N ILE A 93 14.23 -7.15 -13.80
CA ILE A 93 14.97 -7.16 -15.08
C ILE A 93 16.25 -6.35 -14.95
N VAL A 94 17.27 -6.74 -15.71
CA VAL A 94 18.52 -5.97 -15.86
C VAL A 94 18.54 -5.40 -17.27
N VAL A 95 18.57 -4.08 -17.36
CA VAL A 95 18.57 -3.34 -18.63
C VAL A 95 19.79 -2.43 -18.76
N THR A 96 20.21 -2.17 -19.99
CA THR A 96 21.34 -1.27 -20.32
C THR A 96 21.10 -0.62 -21.69
N SER A 97 21.70 0.54 -21.92
CA SER A 97 21.63 1.27 -23.19
C SER A 97 23.04 1.69 -23.61
N GLU A 98 23.36 1.56 -24.90
CA GLU A 98 24.61 2.10 -25.48
C GLU A 98 24.42 3.51 -26.08
N ASP A 99 23.18 4.01 -26.08
CA ASP A 99 22.83 5.27 -26.72
C ASP A 99 23.36 6.47 -25.92
N PRO A 100 24.12 7.40 -26.53
CA PRO A 100 24.69 8.54 -25.83
C PRO A 100 23.64 9.59 -25.38
N GLU A 101 22.38 9.48 -25.81
CA GLU A 101 21.30 10.40 -25.40
C GLU A 101 20.68 10.05 -24.03
N THR A 102 21.18 9.03 -23.32
CA THR A 102 20.75 8.69 -21.95
C THR A 102 20.98 9.87 -21.00
N LYS A 103 19.96 10.23 -20.22
CA LYS A 103 20.00 11.29 -19.20
C LYS A 103 18.91 11.09 -18.16
N SER A 104 19.08 11.61 -16.95
CA SER A 104 18.17 11.32 -15.83
C SER A 104 16.77 11.94 -15.93
N GLU A 105 16.55 12.86 -16.87
CA GLU A 105 15.22 13.41 -17.17
C GLU A 105 14.41 12.53 -18.14
N LEU A 106 15.06 11.55 -18.77
CA LEU A 106 14.37 10.59 -19.64
C LEU A 106 13.96 9.35 -18.85
N GLU A 107 12.89 8.73 -19.34
CA GLU A 107 12.26 7.57 -18.73
C GLU A 107 11.90 6.53 -19.78
N ASP A 108 12.02 5.27 -19.40
CA ASP A 108 11.49 4.13 -20.12
C ASP A 108 10.57 3.31 -19.20
N VAL A 109 9.66 2.57 -19.84
CA VAL A 109 8.57 1.87 -19.17
C VAL A 109 8.55 0.41 -19.59
N TYR A 110 8.42 -0.48 -18.61
CA TYR A 110 8.37 -1.92 -18.80
C TYR A 110 7.19 -2.52 -18.06
N ARG A 111 6.75 -3.70 -18.49
CA ARG A 111 5.88 -4.56 -17.69
C ARG A 111 6.22 -6.03 -17.91
N VAL A 112 5.75 -6.83 -16.97
CA VAL A 112 5.81 -8.29 -17.05
C VAL A 112 4.43 -8.87 -17.30
N HIS A 113 4.36 -9.98 -18.03
CA HIS A 113 3.22 -10.87 -18.07
C HIS A 113 3.64 -12.19 -17.42
N LEU A 114 2.79 -12.73 -16.56
CA LEU A 114 3.07 -13.93 -15.79
C LEU A 114 1.95 -14.95 -15.96
N SER A 115 2.30 -16.22 -16.08
CA SER A 115 1.36 -17.35 -16.10
C SER A 115 2.08 -18.62 -15.66
N GLN A 116 1.33 -19.67 -15.34
CA GLN A 116 1.89 -20.99 -15.07
C GLN A 116 1.38 -22.03 -16.07
N MET A 117 2.22 -23.02 -16.37
CA MET A 117 1.88 -24.14 -17.26
C MET A 117 1.42 -25.35 -16.44
N PRO A 118 0.11 -25.54 -16.21
CA PRO A 118 -0.40 -26.74 -15.56
C PRO A 118 -0.24 -27.96 -16.47
N GLU A 119 -0.11 -29.13 -15.85
CA GLU A 119 -0.19 -30.40 -16.57
C GLU A 119 -1.59 -30.55 -17.21
N ASN A 120 -1.64 -30.83 -18.51
CA ASN A 120 -2.87 -31.04 -19.27
C ASN A 120 -3.92 -29.90 -19.17
N GLY A 121 -3.47 -28.66 -19.02
CA GLY A 121 -4.36 -27.48 -18.98
C GLY A 121 -3.92 -26.34 -19.90
N PRO A 122 -4.69 -25.24 -19.96
CA PRO A 122 -4.31 -24.06 -20.72
C PRO A 122 -3.00 -23.46 -20.20
N PHE A 123 -2.03 -23.23 -21.09
CA PHE A 123 -0.70 -22.70 -20.73
C PHE A 123 -0.75 -21.25 -20.18
N ASN A 124 -1.87 -20.56 -20.40
CA ASN A 124 -2.15 -19.22 -19.88
C ASN A 124 -2.98 -19.22 -18.59
N SER A 125 -3.14 -20.39 -17.95
CA SER A 125 -3.80 -20.47 -16.64
C SER A 125 -3.07 -19.59 -15.62
N GLY A 126 -3.84 -18.85 -14.82
CA GLY A 126 -3.29 -17.89 -13.85
C GLY A 126 -2.58 -16.70 -14.50
N TYR A 127 -2.92 -16.36 -15.74
CA TYR A 127 -2.35 -15.21 -16.43
C TYR A 127 -2.62 -13.90 -15.68
N VAL A 128 -1.56 -13.14 -15.50
CA VAL A 128 -1.57 -11.83 -14.87
C VAL A 128 -0.80 -10.85 -15.75
N LEU A 129 -1.45 -9.72 -16.04
CA LEU A 129 -0.82 -8.56 -16.65
C LEU A 129 -0.24 -7.66 -15.56
N GLY A 130 1.07 -7.48 -15.55
CA GLY A 130 1.76 -6.60 -14.61
C GLY A 130 1.47 -5.11 -14.86
N THR A 131 1.59 -4.34 -13.79
CA THR A 131 1.54 -2.88 -13.83
C THR A 131 2.76 -2.34 -14.60
N PRO A 132 2.62 -1.30 -15.44
CA PRO A 132 3.79 -0.64 -16.03
C PRO A 132 4.65 -0.01 -14.95
N VAL A 133 5.95 -0.21 -15.07
CA VAL A 133 6.98 0.35 -14.18
C VAL A 133 7.82 1.32 -15.01
N ARG A 134 7.75 2.60 -14.64
CA ARG A 134 8.57 3.68 -15.19
C ARG A 134 9.87 3.81 -14.41
N THR A 135 10.97 4.06 -15.10
CA THR A 135 12.27 4.30 -14.46
C THR A 135 13.07 5.37 -15.18
N LYS A 136 13.79 6.19 -14.41
CA LYS A 136 14.75 7.17 -14.95
C LYS A 136 15.95 6.47 -15.58
N LEU A 137 16.50 7.04 -16.64
CA LEU A 137 17.74 6.56 -17.24
C LEU A 137 18.98 7.06 -16.48
N PRO A 138 20.14 6.38 -16.61
CA PRO A 138 21.41 6.88 -16.10
C PRO A 138 21.88 8.12 -16.90
N GLU A 139 22.81 8.89 -16.34
CA GLU A 139 23.40 10.07 -16.99
C GLU A 139 24.33 9.75 -18.18
N ALA A 140 24.65 8.47 -18.39
CA ALA A 140 25.57 8.02 -19.41
C ALA A 140 25.22 6.61 -19.92
N PRO A 141 25.65 6.25 -21.14
CA PRO A 141 25.46 4.92 -21.69
C PRO A 141 26.31 3.88 -20.97
N PHE A 142 25.99 2.60 -21.21
CA PHE A 142 26.65 1.41 -20.68
C PHE A 142 26.54 1.23 -19.16
N PHE A 143 25.52 1.83 -18.54
CA PHE A 143 25.14 1.59 -17.15
C PHE A 143 23.96 0.61 -17.08
N THR A 144 24.11 -0.42 -16.25
CA THR A 144 23.01 -1.35 -15.96
C THR A 144 22.07 -0.78 -14.92
N ARG A 145 20.77 -1.02 -15.10
CA ARG A 145 19.72 -0.78 -14.09
C ARG A 145 19.00 -2.08 -13.79
N THR A 146 18.74 -2.34 -12.51
CA THR A 146 17.82 -3.39 -12.07
C THR A 146 16.46 -2.78 -11.81
N ILE A 147 15.41 -3.32 -12.43
CA ILE A 147 14.05 -2.80 -12.35
C ILE A 147 13.12 -3.91 -11.85
N THR A 148 12.43 -3.70 -10.74
CA THR A 148 11.39 -4.60 -10.25
C THR A 148 10.11 -4.40 -11.04
N LEU A 149 9.65 -5.43 -11.75
CA LEU A 149 8.40 -5.40 -12.52
C LEU A 149 7.21 -5.98 -11.76
N GLU A 150 7.47 -6.87 -10.81
CA GLU A 150 6.46 -7.44 -9.92
C GLU A 150 7.15 -7.85 -8.62
N SER A 151 6.65 -7.40 -7.48
CA SER A 151 7.19 -7.78 -6.18
C SER A 151 6.47 -8.95 -5.52
N TRP A 152 5.32 -9.37 -6.06
CA TRP A 152 4.60 -10.55 -5.57
C TRP A 152 3.71 -11.22 -6.64
N TYR A 153 4.30 -12.19 -7.33
CA TYR A 153 3.78 -13.29 -8.15
C TYR A 153 3.25 -14.57 -7.48
N GLY A 154 1.95 -14.73 -7.16
CA GLY A 154 1.34 -15.99 -6.66
C GLY A 154 1.71 -17.21 -7.51
N VAL A 155 2.36 -18.24 -6.96
CA VAL A 155 2.76 -19.44 -7.74
C VAL A 155 2.47 -20.76 -7.03
N ASP A 156 2.15 -21.77 -7.83
CA ASP A 156 2.25 -23.17 -7.48
C ASP A 156 3.66 -23.68 -7.85
N PRO A 157 4.52 -24.04 -6.88
CA PRO A 157 5.91 -24.39 -7.17
C PRO A 157 6.08 -25.69 -7.98
N SER A 158 5.01 -26.50 -8.13
CA SER A 158 5.02 -27.69 -8.97
C SER A 158 4.87 -27.40 -10.46
N LYS A 159 4.54 -26.15 -10.83
CA LYS A 159 4.26 -25.75 -12.21
C LYS A 159 5.33 -24.79 -12.73
N PRO A 160 5.84 -24.98 -13.96
CA PRO A 160 6.73 -24.01 -14.60
C PRO A 160 6.11 -22.62 -14.67
N LEU A 161 6.91 -21.60 -14.36
CA LEU A 161 6.54 -20.20 -14.50
C LEU A 161 6.92 -19.72 -15.91
N VAL A 162 5.96 -19.10 -16.60
CA VAL A 162 6.20 -18.41 -17.87
C VAL A 162 6.20 -16.91 -17.58
N LEU A 163 7.23 -16.22 -18.06
CA LEU A 163 7.32 -14.77 -18.00
C LEU A 163 7.49 -14.18 -19.40
N ARG A 164 6.88 -13.02 -19.62
CA ARG A 164 7.08 -12.19 -20.82
C ARG A 164 7.43 -10.78 -20.41
N ILE A 165 8.59 -10.29 -20.83
CA ILE A 165 9.04 -8.92 -20.60
C ILE A 165 8.68 -8.07 -21.80
N GLN A 166 7.96 -6.98 -21.57
CA GLN A 166 7.51 -6.05 -22.60
C GLN A 166 7.96 -4.64 -22.25
N ARG A 167 8.52 -3.92 -23.23
CA ARG A 167 8.71 -2.47 -23.16
C ARG A 167 7.43 -1.78 -23.61
N GLU A 168 7.11 -0.63 -23.02
CA GLU A 168 5.86 0.11 -23.24
C GLU A 168 6.07 1.47 -23.93
N PRO A 169 6.43 1.53 -25.24
CA PRO A 169 6.60 2.80 -25.96
C PRO A 169 5.40 3.75 -26.01
N GLY A 170 4.19 3.19 -25.86
CA GLY A 170 2.92 3.91 -25.87
C GLY A 170 2.48 4.41 -24.51
N ASP A 171 3.20 4.07 -23.43
CA ASP A 171 2.92 4.63 -22.12
C ASP A 171 3.33 6.12 -22.07
N PRO A 172 2.51 7.00 -21.47
CA PRO A 172 2.80 8.44 -21.38
C PRO A 172 4.11 8.77 -20.66
N ALA A 173 4.60 7.90 -19.75
CA ALA A 173 5.88 8.12 -19.08
C ALA A 173 7.09 7.70 -19.94
N ASN A 174 6.91 6.98 -21.06
CA ASN A 174 8.04 6.60 -21.91
C ASN A 174 8.51 7.79 -22.75
N THR A 175 9.51 8.52 -22.27
CA THR A 175 10.12 9.66 -22.96
C THR A 175 11.38 9.28 -23.73
N PHE A 176 12.06 8.18 -23.36
CA PHE A 176 13.19 7.64 -24.10
C PHE A 176 12.73 6.75 -25.25
N LYS A 177 12.89 7.22 -26.49
CA LYS A 177 12.39 6.52 -27.70
C LYS A 177 13.42 5.62 -28.39
N ARG A 178 14.69 5.63 -27.94
CA ARG A 178 15.77 4.80 -28.48
C ARG A 178 15.72 3.37 -27.94
N PRO A 179 16.32 2.37 -28.62
CA PRO A 179 16.36 0.99 -28.13
C PRO A 179 17.07 0.86 -26.77
N VAL A 180 16.64 -0.11 -25.97
CA VAL A 180 17.27 -0.48 -24.70
C VAL A 180 17.46 -1.99 -24.69
N GLY A 181 18.63 -2.44 -24.25
CA GLY A 181 18.98 -3.84 -24.12
C GLY A 181 18.48 -4.46 -22.81
N LEU A 182 17.71 -5.53 -22.90
CA LEU A 182 17.42 -6.43 -21.79
C LEU A 182 18.52 -7.49 -21.71
N ALA A 183 19.31 -7.47 -20.64
CA ALA A 183 20.43 -8.39 -20.44
C ALA A 183 20.04 -9.65 -19.67
N ALA A 184 19.18 -9.50 -18.66
CA ALA A 184 18.75 -10.62 -17.83
C ALA A 184 17.40 -10.39 -17.16
N VAL A 185 16.78 -11.48 -16.73
CA VAL A 185 15.62 -11.50 -15.82
C VAL A 185 16.04 -12.27 -14.57
N LYS A 186 15.75 -11.72 -13.40
CA LYS A 186 15.95 -12.34 -12.10
C LYS A 186 14.60 -12.66 -11.48
N VAL A 187 14.40 -13.93 -11.16
CA VAL A 187 13.21 -14.46 -10.50
C VAL A 187 13.60 -14.87 -9.10
N THR A 188 13.12 -14.15 -8.09
CA THR A 188 13.45 -14.41 -6.68
C THR A 188 12.25 -15.10 -6.02
N PRO A 189 12.36 -16.39 -5.63
CA PRO A 189 11.32 -17.07 -4.88
C PRO A 189 11.11 -16.43 -3.51
N LEU A 190 9.87 -16.35 -3.02
CA LEU A 190 9.50 -15.79 -1.71
C LEU A 190 8.71 -16.81 -0.89
N SER A 191 8.77 -16.63 0.43
CA SER A 191 8.00 -17.40 1.39
C SER A 191 6.52 -16.97 1.38
N GLY A 192 5.64 -17.80 1.94
CA GLY A 192 4.25 -17.43 2.19
C GLY A 192 4.11 -16.28 3.20
N LEU A 193 2.98 -15.59 3.13
CA LEU A 193 2.62 -14.51 4.06
C LEU A 193 1.77 -15.06 5.22
N GLU A 194 1.84 -14.39 6.38
CA GLU A 194 0.96 -14.72 7.50
C GLU A 194 -0.50 -14.41 7.16
N GLU A 195 -1.42 -15.25 7.64
CA GLU A 195 -2.84 -15.01 7.47
C GLU A 195 -3.33 -13.86 8.36
N PRO A 196 -4.21 -12.98 7.84
CA PRO A 196 -4.88 -11.96 8.65
C PRO A 196 -5.74 -12.58 9.77
N MET A 197 -5.79 -11.92 10.92
CA MET A 197 -6.66 -12.31 12.04
C MET A 197 -8.06 -11.75 11.84
N ILE A 198 -9.09 -12.54 12.14
CA ILE A 198 -10.49 -12.15 11.94
C ILE A 198 -10.93 -11.21 13.06
N VAL A 199 -11.53 -10.07 12.68
CA VAL A 199 -12.25 -9.17 13.58
C VAL A 199 -13.76 -9.46 13.53
N GLN A 200 -14.29 -9.63 12.32
CA GLN A 200 -15.71 -9.88 12.07
C GLN A 200 -15.90 -10.66 10.76
N ASN A 201 -16.71 -11.71 10.79
CA ASN A 201 -17.03 -12.57 9.65
C ASN A 201 -18.48 -13.11 9.66
N VAL A 202 -19.39 -12.52 10.44
CA VAL A 202 -20.82 -12.83 10.34
C VAL A 202 -21.36 -12.52 8.94
N PRO A 203 -22.42 -13.21 8.48
CA PRO A 203 -23.00 -12.97 7.18
C PRO A 203 -23.35 -11.50 6.92
N GLY A 204 -23.14 -11.06 5.68
CA GLY A 204 -23.36 -9.70 5.20
C GLY A 204 -22.07 -8.94 4.88
N TYR A 205 -22.25 -7.67 4.52
CA TYR A 205 -21.19 -6.82 3.95
C TYR A 205 -20.48 -6.02 5.06
N ASN A 206 -19.52 -6.66 5.76
CA ASN A 206 -18.68 -6.03 6.76
C ASN A 206 -17.50 -5.31 6.10
N SER A 207 -17.37 -3.99 6.26
CA SER A 207 -16.58 -3.13 5.35
C SER A 207 -16.08 -1.83 6.01
N TRP A 208 -15.21 -1.14 5.27
CA TRP A 208 -14.61 0.15 5.64
C TRP A 208 -13.98 0.21 7.03
N PRO A 209 -13.19 -0.80 7.45
CA PRO A 209 -12.64 -0.79 8.79
C PRO A 209 -11.65 0.35 8.99
N VAL A 210 -11.69 0.92 10.18
CA VAL A 210 -10.65 1.78 10.74
C VAL A 210 -10.14 1.16 12.03
N ILE A 211 -8.85 1.28 12.31
CA ILE A 211 -8.22 0.69 13.49
C ILE A 211 -7.36 1.70 14.23
N GLN A 212 -7.57 1.83 15.54
CA GLN A 212 -6.79 2.74 16.36
C GLN A 212 -6.31 2.08 17.64
N ALA A 213 -5.25 2.63 18.21
CA ALA A 213 -4.74 2.26 19.52
C ALA A 213 -5.15 3.29 20.57
N ILE A 214 -5.68 2.84 21.70
CA ILE A 214 -5.85 3.62 22.92
C ILE A 214 -4.92 3.01 23.96
N GLY A 215 -3.74 3.60 24.13
CA GLY A 215 -2.62 2.93 24.80
C GLY A 215 -2.21 1.68 24.03
N GLU A 216 -2.19 0.52 24.69
CA GLU A 216 -1.87 -0.78 24.07
C GLU A 216 -3.10 -1.53 23.54
N LYS A 217 -4.31 -1.00 23.75
CA LYS A 217 -5.57 -1.61 23.32
C LYS A 217 -5.86 -1.23 21.87
N LEU A 218 -6.14 -2.22 21.03
CA LEU A 218 -6.66 -1.99 19.68
C LEU A 218 -8.17 -1.81 19.73
N VAL A 219 -8.67 -0.87 18.93
CA VAL A 219 -10.07 -0.60 18.67
C VAL A 219 -10.26 -0.67 17.17
N CYS A 220 -10.99 -1.65 16.67
CA CYS A 220 -11.36 -1.75 15.25
C CYS A 220 -12.84 -1.42 15.11
N VAL A 221 -13.13 -0.41 14.29
CA VAL A 221 -14.48 0.06 14.01
C VAL A 221 -14.77 -0.15 12.53
N TYR A 222 -15.95 -0.66 12.20
CA TYR A 222 -16.32 -1.02 10.83
C TYR A 222 -17.82 -0.87 10.61
N SER A 223 -18.22 -0.80 9.35
CA SER A 223 -19.62 -0.81 8.97
C SER A 223 -20.09 -2.19 8.56
N ARG A 224 -21.37 -2.48 8.77
CA ARG A 224 -22.04 -3.70 8.28
C ARG A 224 -23.27 -3.29 7.50
N GLY A 225 -23.52 -3.97 6.38
CA GLY A 225 -24.70 -3.75 5.54
C GLY A 225 -24.97 -4.98 4.68
N THR A 226 -25.60 -4.81 3.51
CA THR A 226 -25.94 -5.94 2.63
C THR A 226 -25.17 -5.99 1.32
N ALA A 227 -24.52 -4.90 0.93
CA ALA A 227 -23.76 -4.83 -0.31
C ALA A 227 -22.71 -3.72 -0.25
N HIS A 228 -21.98 -3.48 -1.33
CA HIS A 228 -21.16 -2.26 -1.49
C HIS A 228 -22.04 -1.01 -1.74
N SER A 229 -22.90 -0.68 -0.78
CA SER A 229 -23.78 0.48 -0.78
C SER A 229 -23.55 1.32 0.48
N ILE A 230 -23.52 2.64 0.35
CA ILE A 230 -23.23 3.54 1.48
C ILE A 230 -24.47 4.15 2.12
N GLY A 231 -25.65 4.04 1.49
CA GLY A 231 -26.86 4.75 1.89
C GLY A 231 -28.02 3.88 2.37
N GLU A 232 -27.75 2.60 2.66
CA GLU A 232 -28.78 1.67 3.14
C GLU A 232 -29.08 1.89 4.63
N GLY A 233 -30.35 2.09 5.01
CA GLY A 233 -30.74 2.36 6.40
C GLY A 233 -30.49 1.21 7.40
N ILE A 234 -30.14 0.02 6.90
CA ILE A 234 -29.71 -1.12 7.72
C ILE A 234 -28.21 -1.08 8.01
N ARG A 235 -27.47 -0.15 7.41
CA ARG A 235 -26.04 -0.02 7.59
C ARG A 235 -25.73 0.84 8.80
N GLY A 236 -25.19 0.18 9.81
CA GLY A 236 -24.64 0.82 11.00
C GLY A 236 -23.12 0.76 11.05
N VAL A 237 -22.60 1.19 12.20
CA VAL A 237 -21.20 1.16 12.59
C VAL A 237 -21.07 0.44 13.93
N TRP A 238 -20.12 -0.48 13.98
CA TRP A 238 -19.82 -1.31 15.15
C TRP A 238 -18.34 -1.29 15.47
N ALA A 239 -18.01 -1.46 16.75
CA ALA A 239 -16.65 -1.53 17.24
C ALA A 239 -16.39 -2.85 17.97
N ARG A 240 -15.15 -3.32 17.89
CA ARG A 240 -14.59 -4.37 18.75
C ARG A 240 -13.23 -3.93 19.27
N THR A 241 -12.87 -4.39 20.46
CA THR A 241 -11.56 -4.10 21.05
C THR A 241 -10.73 -5.36 21.25
N SER A 242 -9.41 -5.22 21.31
CA SER A 242 -8.47 -6.31 21.55
C SER A 242 -7.33 -5.85 22.46
N GLU A 243 -7.00 -6.68 23.46
CA GLU A 243 -5.91 -6.45 24.42
C GLU A 243 -4.72 -7.39 24.20
N ASP A 244 -4.79 -8.28 23.20
CA ASP A 244 -3.77 -9.30 22.93
C ASP A 244 -3.12 -9.18 21.54
N GLY A 245 -3.20 -7.98 20.96
CA GLY A 245 -2.64 -7.66 19.66
C GLY A 245 -3.45 -8.26 18.51
N GLY A 246 -4.78 -8.24 18.61
CA GLY A 246 -5.72 -8.60 17.55
C GLY A 246 -5.96 -10.10 17.41
N ARG A 247 -5.52 -10.94 18.37
CA ARG A 247 -5.74 -12.39 18.32
C ARG A 247 -7.15 -12.75 18.77
N THR A 248 -7.65 -12.05 19.78
CA THR A 248 -9.04 -12.14 20.23
C THR A 248 -9.68 -10.76 20.27
N TRP A 249 -10.99 -10.73 20.07
CA TRP A 249 -11.79 -9.52 19.99
C TRP A 249 -13.02 -9.64 20.88
N THR A 250 -13.43 -8.53 21.50
CA THR A 250 -14.66 -8.46 22.29
C THR A 250 -15.91 -8.70 21.43
N GLU A 251 -17.05 -8.87 22.10
CA GLU A 251 -18.36 -8.69 21.48
C GLU A 251 -18.50 -7.32 20.83
N GLU A 252 -19.42 -7.22 19.86
CA GLU A 252 -19.67 -5.97 19.14
C GLU A 252 -20.29 -4.92 20.05
N THR A 253 -19.75 -3.70 19.97
CA THR A 253 -20.40 -2.51 20.50
C THR A 253 -21.01 -1.72 19.35
N LEU A 254 -22.29 -1.37 19.48
CA LEU A 254 -22.95 -0.46 18.54
C LEU A 254 -22.42 0.96 18.73
N VAL A 255 -21.97 1.59 17.65
CA VAL A 255 -21.51 3.00 17.64
C VAL A 255 -22.60 3.91 17.07
N ALA A 256 -23.15 3.56 15.92
CA ALA A 256 -24.22 4.28 15.24
C ALA A 256 -25.05 3.31 14.39
N ASN A 257 -26.38 3.46 14.35
CA ASN A 257 -27.26 2.72 13.44
C ASN A 257 -28.60 3.45 13.29
N GLU A 258 -28.58 4.64 12.69
CA GLU A 258 -29.80 5.40 12.40
C GLU A 258 -30.58 4.78 11.22
N PRO A 259 -31.89 4.49 11.35
CA PRO A 259 -32.62 3.69 10.38
C PRO A 259 -32.88 4.36 9.01
N ASP A 260 -32.68 5.68 8.91
CA ASP A 260 -32.98 6.48 7.70
C ASP A 260 -31.74 6.81 6.86
N VAL A 261 -30.56 6.37 7.31
CA VAL A 261 -29.27 6.64 6.66
C VAL A 261 -28.37 5.41 6.76
N GLY A 262 -27.51 5.20 5.76
CA GLY A 262 -26.37 4.30 5.89
C GLY A 262 -25.20 5.02 6.54
N GLU A 263 -24.58 4.38 7.52
CA GLU A 263 -23.48 4.94 8.31
C GLU A 263 -22.15 4.23 8.00
N VAL A 264 -21.18 5.01 7.53
CA VAL A 264 -19.88 4.53 7.05
C VAL A 264 -18.74 5.14 7.86
N THR A 265 -17.86 4.30 8.40
CA THR A 265 -16.59 4.73 8.99
C THR A 265 -15.65 5.27 7.91
N ILE A 266 -15.09 6.46 8.13
CA ILE A 266 -14.36 7.19 7.08
C ILE A 266 -13.01 7.79 7.51
N GLY A 267 -12.80 7.99 8.81
CA GLY A 267 -11.55 8.52 9.33
C GLY A 267 -11.43 8.31 10.84
N LYS A 268 -10.20 8.20 11.33
CA LYS A 268 -9.87 8.08 12.75
C LYS A 268 -8.77 9.06 13.15
N GLY A 269 -8.58 9.26 14.45
CA GLY A 269 -7.36 9.88 14.96
C GLY A 269 -7.33 9.86 16.48
N LEU A 270 -6.39 10.60 17.05
CA LEU A 270 -6.38 10.90 18.48
C LEU A 270 -6.63 12.39 18.69
N ASP A 271 -7.31 12.68 19.78
CA ASP A 271 -7.39 14.01 20.35
C ASP A 271 -6.16 14.27 21.26
N GLU A 272 -6.06 15.47 21.85
CA GLU A 272 -4.93 15.86 22.70
C GLU A 272 -4.80 15.02 23.99
N ASP A 273 -5.88 14.39 24.44
CA ASP A 273 -5.90 13.52 25.62
C ASP A 273 -5.55 12.05 25.28
N GLY A 274 -5.31 11.74 24.01
CA GLY A 274 -5.11 10.38 23.53
C GLY A 274 -6.41 9.56 23.42
N ALA A 275 -7.57 10.21 23.48
CA ALA A 275 -8.85 9.58 23.19
C ALA A 275 -9.00 9.40 21.68
N MET A 276 -9.62 8.29 21.27
CA MET A 276 -9.89 8.03 19.87
C MET A 276 -11.00 8.95 19.36
N LEU A 277 -10.74 9.58 18.22
CA LEU A 277 -11.71 10.27 17.38
C LEU A 277 -12.09 9.38 16.20
N LEU A 278 -13.37 9.42 15.82
CA LEU A 278 -13.93 8.62 14.73
C LEU A 278 -14.92 9.44 13.92
N TRP A 279 -14.62 9.62 12.63
CA TRP A 279 -15.55 10.18 11.66
C TRP A 279 -16.48 9.10 11.11
N ILE A 280 -17.78 9.39 11.15
CA ILE A 280 -18.83 8.61 10.50
C ILE A 280 -19.52 9.50 9.46
N ARG A 281 -19.64 8.98 8.25
CA ARG A 281 -20.43 9.57 7.17
C ARG A 281 -21.81 8.93 7.17
N SER A 282 -22.86 9.75 7.17
CA SER A 282 -24.24 9.29 7.07
C SER A 282 -24.83 9.72 5.73
N VAL A 283 -25.34 8.76 4.94
CA VAL A 283 -25.92 9.00 3.60
C VAL A 283 -27.32 8.41 3.51
N GLY A 284 -28.29 9.16 3.00
CA GLY A 284 -29.68 8.72 2.84
C GLY A 284 -30.58 9.92 2.59
N LYS A 285 -31.65 10.06 3.38
CA LYS A 285 -32.50 11.27 3.37
C LYS A 285 -31.72 12.54 3.72
N VAL A 286 -30.63 12.38 4.45
CA VAL A 286 -29.68 13.43 4.79
C VAL A 286 -28.28 12.99 4.42
N PHE A 287 -27.40 13.95 4.16
CA PHE A 287 -25.97 13.74 3.98
C PHE A 287 -25.22 14.62 4.98
N ARG A 288 -24.53 13.98 5.93
CA ARG A 288 -23.80 14.66 7.01
C ARG A 288 -22.58 13.86 7.47
N HIS A 289 -21.75 14.51 8.28
CA HIS A 289 -20.57 13.93 8.90
C HIS A 289 -20.65 14.15 10.41
N ASP A 290 -20.47 13.08 11.16
CA ASP A 290 -20.58 13.04 12.62
C ASP A 290 -19.24 12.57 13.21
N LEU A 291 -18.75 13.30 14.22
CA LEU A 291 -17.54 12.94 14.95
C LEU A 291 -17.89 12.32 16.30
N TYR A 292 -17.34 11.15 16.55
CA TYR A 292 -17.45 10.43 17.81
C TYR A 292 -16.12 10.39 18.53
N ARG A 293 -16.18 10.37 19.86
CA ARG A 293 -15.02 10.26 20.76
C ARG A 293 -15.18 9.10 21.71
N THR A 294 -14.09 8.37 21.98
CA THR A 294 -14.05 7.31 23.00
C THR A 294 -12.70 7.25 23.70
N THR A 295 -12.69 6.93 24.99
CA THR A 295 -11.49 6.71 25.80
C THR A 295 -11.22 5.23 26.10
N ASP A 296 -12.13 4.33 25.70
CA ASP A 296 -12.05 2.91 26.05
C ASP A 296 -12.34 1.97 24.86
N GLY A 297 -12.81 2.51 23.73
CA GLY A 297 -13.16 1.74 22.53
C GLY A 297 -14.53 1.05 22.59
N THR A 298 -15.32 1.32 23.62
CA THR A 298 -16.65 0.74 23.86
C THR A 298 -17.73 1.81 24.08
N ASN A 299 -17.39 2.92 24.72
CA ASN A 299 -18.31 4.03 24.96
C ASN A 299 -17.99 5.17 23.98
N PHE A 300 -18.81 5.32 22.94
CA PHE A 300 -18.66 6.36 21.93
C PHE A 300 -19.64 7.50 22.17
N LYS A 301 -19.12 8.72 22.29
CA LYS A 301 -19.91 9.94 22.43
C LYS A 301 -19.84 10.74 21.15
N HIS A 302 -20.99 11.08 20.57
CA HIS A 302 -21.08 12.08 19.51
C HIS A 302 -20.68 13.46 20.05
N ILE A 303 -19.71 14.12 19.43
CA ILE A 303 -19.16 15.40 19.90
C ILE A 303 -19.24 16.54 18.88
N SER A 304 -19.36 16.24 17.58
CA SER A 304 -19.43 17.30 16.56
C SER A 304 -20.18 16.85 15.32
N ARG A 305 -20.91 17.81 14.73
CA ARG A 305 -21.57 17.70 13.42
C ARG A 305 -21.34 19.02 12.69
N PRO A 306 -20.20 19.18 12.00
CA PRO A 306 -19.91 20.43 11.31
C PRO A 306 -20.83 20.61 10.11
N ASN A 307 -21.19 21.86 9.84
CA ASN A 307 -21.87 22.24 8.59
C ASN A 307 -20.80 22.58 7.54
N LEU A 308 -20.58 21.68 6.60
CA LEU A 308 -19.50 21.76 5.62
C LEU A 308 -20.05 22.09 4.22
N ASN A 309 -19.38 23.02 3.54
CA ASN A 309 -19.70 23.41 2.17
C ASN A 309 -18.40 23.73 1.40
N PRO A 310 -18.06 22.98 0.33
CA PRO A 310 -18.82 21.87 -0.24
C PRO A 310 -18.96 20.70 0.74
N MET A 311 -20.09 19.98 0.66
CA MET A 311 -20.30 18.76 1.45
C MET A 311 -19.28 17.70 1.01
N PRO A 312 -18.36 17.26 1.88
CA PRO A 312 -17.40 16.23 1.51
C PRO A 312 -18.09 14.94 1.08
N MET A 313 -17.53 14.27 0.08
CA MET A 313 -17.79 12.85 -0.08
C MET A 313 -17.22 12.09 1.11
N GLN A 314 -16.05 12.50 1.62
CA GLN A 314 -15.43 11.91 2.80
C GLN A 314 -14.51 12.90 3.51
N ILE A 315 -14.43 12.77 4.84
CA ILE A 315 -13.36 13.31 5.69
C ILE A 315 -12.48 12.13 6.13
N THR A 316 -11.17 12.28 6.05
CA THR A 316 -10.20 11.20 6.34
C THR A 316 -9.60 11.30 7.74
N ASP A 317 -8.55 10.52 8.00
CA ASP A 317 -7.89 10.46 9.31
C ASP A 317 -7.47 11.85 9.83
N VAL A 318 -7.63 12.02 11.15
CA VAL A 318 -7.24 13.20 11.92
C VAL A 318 -5.79 13.04 12.38
N PHE A 319 -4.98 14.07 12.18
CA PHE A 319 -3.59 14.15 12.63
C PHE A 319 -3.32 15.51 13.27
N SER A 320 -2.35 15.56 14.18
CA SER A 320 -1.97 16.81 14.85
C SER A 320 -0.94 17.58 14.02
N VAL A 321 -1.17 18.89 13.86
CA VAL A 321 -0.20 19.83 13.29
C VAL A 321 0.14 20.84 14.39
N PRO A 322 1.36 20.84 14.94
CA PRO A 322 1.77 21.77 16.00
C PRO A 322 1.45 23.22 15.64
N SER A 323 0.95 23.98 16.60
CA SER A 323 0.48 25.37 16.48
C SER A 323 -0.76 25.63 15.60
N VAL A 324 -1.24 24.64 14.85
CA VAL A 324 -2.46 24.73 14.04
C VAL A 324 -3.65 24.07 14.72
N GLY A 325 -3.45 22.85 15.26
CA GLY A 325 -4.49 22.05 15.92
C GLY A 325 -4.64 20.67 15.29
N LEU A 326 -5.80 20.06 15.48
CA LEU A 326 -6.18 18.82 14.80
C LEU A 326 -6.55 19.15 13.35
N MET A 327 -6.01 18.39 12.40
CA MET A 327 -6.28 18.54 10.98
C MET A 327 -6.79 17.22 10.41
N ALA A 328 -7.75 17.29 9.50
CA ALA A 328 -8.11 16.19 8.62
C ALA A 328 -8.21 16.70 7.18
N LEU A 329 -8.06 15.80 6.21
CA LEU A 329 -8.30 16.12 4.81
C LEU A 329 -9.71 15.68 4.40
N TRP A 330 -10.21 16.29 3.33
CA TRP A 330 -11.50 15.93 2.76
C TRP A 330 -11.46 16.02 1.24
N PHE A 331 -12.38 15.31 0.59
CA PHE A 331 -12.61 15.43 -0.85
C PHE A 331 -14.12 15.47 -1.13
N ALA A 332 -14.54 16.26 -2.13
CA ALA A 332 -15.95 16.42 -2.54
C ALA A 332 -16.08 16.33 -4.07
N GLY A 333 -17.24 15.87 -4.55
CA GLY A 333 -17.51 15.64 -5.97
C GLY A 333 -18.50 14.50 -6.20
N ASN A 334 -18.78 14.19 -7.46
CA ASN A 334 -19.82 13.20 -7.85
C ASN A 334 -19.31 12.03 -8.71
N TYR A 335 -17.98 11.89 -8.87
CA TYR A 335 -17.34 10.87 -9.71
C TYR A 335 -17.66 10.97 -11.22
N SER A 336 -18.22 12.08 -11.68
CA SER A 336 -18.50 12.31 -13.10
C SER A 336 -17.22 12.47 -13.90
N GLU A 337 -17.13 11.83 -15.06
CA GLU A 337 -16.03 12.06 -16.02
C GLU A 337 -16.26 13.32 -16.86
N LYS A 338 -17.48 13.88 -16.85
CA LYS A 338 -17.89 14.98 -17.74
C LYS A 338 -17.87 16.34 -17.07
N GLU A 339 -17.88 16.36 -15.74
CA GLU A 339 -18.00 17.58 -14.95
C GLU A 339 -16.69 17.82 -14.20
N ASN A 340 -16.26 19.08 -14.25
CA ASN A 340 -15.15 19.57 -13.44
C ASN A 340 -15.72 20.16 -12.15
N ASN A 341 -16.21 19.29 -11.25
CA ASN A 341 -16.87 19.69 -10.01
C ASN A 341 -16.24 19.03 -8.77
N HIS A 342 -15.04 18.48 -8.92
CA HIS A 342 -14.35 17.78 -7.86
C HIS A 342 -13.43 18.73 -7.11
N SER A 343 -13.31 18.55 -5.80
CA SER A 343 -12.50 19.39 -4.93
C SER A 343 -11.91 18.57 -3.78
N TRP A 344 -10.90 19.15 -3.13
CA TRP A 344 -10.34 18.64 -1.90
C TRP A 344 -9.78 19.78 -1.06
N GLY A 345 -9.55 19.50 0.21
CA GLY A 345 -8.91 20.44 1.10
C GLY A 345 -8.73 19.90 2.51
N THR A 346 -8.71 20.81 3.49
CA THR A 346 -8.53 20.50 4.90
C THR A 346 -9.71 20.96 5.75
N ILE A 347 -9.89 20.31 6.90
CA ILE A 347 -10.64 20.85 8.02
C ILE A 347 -9.72 20.93 9.24
N ILE A 348 -9.88 21.97 10.05
CA ILE A 348 -9.02 22.24 11.20
C ILE A 348 -9.88 22.46 12.45
N SER A 349 -9.50 21.82 13.55
CA SER A 349 -10.08 22.03 14.87
C SER A 349 -9.02 22.53 15.85
N LYS A 350 -9.36 23.59 16.60
CA LYS A 350 -8.52 24.19 17.66
C LYS A 350 -9.05 23.92 19.07
N ASP A 351 -10.16 23.22 19.17
CA ASP A 351 -10.89 22.93 20.40
C ASP A 351 -11.11 21.43 20.56
N ASN A 352 -10.08 20.67 20.19
CA ASN A 352 -10.01 19.23 20.39
C ASN A 352 -11.17 18.44 19.75
N GLY A 353 -11.59 18.86 18.55
CA GLY A 353 -12.57 18.19 17.70
C GLY A 353 -14.02 18.68 17.86
N LEU A 354 -14.29 19.69 18.69
CA LEU A 354 -15.65 20.19 18.93
C LEU A 354 -16.16 21.03 17.75
N THR A 355 -15.33 21.93 17.22
CA THR A 355 -15.62 22.73 16.03
C THR A 355 -14.55 22.55 14.96
N TRP A 356 -14.95 22.70 13.70
CA TRP A 356 -14.10 22.48 12.54
C TRP A 356 -14.28 23.61 11.52
N GLU A 357 -13.18 24.21 11.09
CA GLU A 357 -13.10 25.19 10.02
C GLU A 357 -12.67 24.50 8.72
N GLN A 358 -13.41 24.70 7.63
CA GLN A 358 -13.14 24.08 6.32
C GLN A 358 -12.38 25.02 5.40
N HIS A 359 -11.32 24.50 4.77
CA HIS A 359 -10.55 25.20 3.74
C HIS A 359 -10.52 24.36 2.46
N VAL A 360 -10.84 24.99 1.34
CA VAL A 360 -10.70 24.41 0.00
C VAL A 360 -9.28 24.67 -0.50
N VAL A 361 -8.58 23.62 -0.95
CA VAL A 361 -7.22 23.73 -1.51
C VAL A 361 -7.28 23.77 -3.03
N GLU A 362 -7.99 22.83 -3.64
CA GLU A 362 -8.28 22.84 -5.08
C GLU A 362 -9.76 22.55 -5.32
N GLN A 363 -10.31 23.11 -6.39
CA GLN A 363 -11.69 22.93 -6.84
C GLN A 363 -11.77 22.87 -8.36
N ASP A 364 -12.96 22.55 -8.88
CA ASP A 364 -13.25 22.44 -10.31
C ASP A 364 -12.31 21.46 -11.03
N LEU A 365 -11.91 20.39 -10.34
CA LEU A 365 -11.01 19.37 -10.86
C LEU A 365 -11.78 18.39 -11.75
N PRO A 366 -11.18 17.95 -12.88
CA PRO A 366 -11.64 16.75 -13.54
C PRO A 366 -11.37 15.53 -12.65
N LYS A 367 -12.14 14.46 -12.80
CA LYS A 367 -11.98 13.22 -12.01
C LYS A 367 -10.58 12.64 -12.08
N SER A 368 -9.91 12.76 -13.23
CA SER A 368 -8.53 12.29 -13.38
C SER A 368 -7.58 12.98 -12.41
N GLU A 369 -7.77 14.26 -12.09
CA GLU A 369 -6.90 15.07 -11.23
C GLU A 369 -7.41 15.21 -9.79
N TRP A 370 -8.44 14.44 -9.42
CA TRP A 370 -9.07 14.47 -8.11
C TRP A 370 -8.38 13.49 -7.12
N PRO A 371 -7.65 13.98 -6.10
CA PRO A 371 -7.14 13.13 -5.04
C PRO A 371 -8.29 12.74 -4.11
N THR A 372 -8.59 11.44 -4.04
CA THR A 372 -9.60 10.90 -3.13
C THR A 372 -8.93 10.16 -1.97
N GLU A 373 -9.69 9.98 -0.88
CA GLU A 373 -9.30 9.22 0.32
C GLU A 373 -7.83 9.44 0.75
N PRO A 374 -7.36 10.70 0.94
CA PRO A 374 -5.99 11.00 1.33
C PRO A 374 -5.62 10.45 2.72
N SER A 375 -4.34 10.09 2.90
CA SER A 375 -3.73 9.80 4.19
C SER A 375 -2.49 10.65 4.39
N ALA A 376 -2.31 11.22 5.58
CA ALA A 376 -1.32 12.25 5.86
C ALA A 376 -0.46 11.93 7.08
N VAL A 377 0.77 12.47 7.07
CA VAL A 377 1.67 12.52 8.22
C VAL A 377 2.29 13.92 8.33
N TYR A 378 2.42 14.39 9.57
CA TYR A 378 3.25 15.57 9.88
C TYR A 378 4.69 15.11 10.07
N LEU A 379 5.62 15.72 9.33
CA LEU A 379 7.03 15.34 9.31
C LEU A 379 7.92 16.22 10.20
N GLY A 380 7.35 17.24 10.86
CA GLY A 380 8.12 18.27 11.55
C GLY A 380 8.35 19.52 10.70
N ASP A 381 8.74 20.63 11.34
CA ASP A 381 9.11 21.90 10.69
C ASP A 381 8.13 22.42 9.63
N GLY A 382 6.82 22.31 9.92
CA GLY A 382 5.77 22.75 9.01
C GLY A 382 5.53 21.82 7.82
N LYS A 383 6.25 20.70 7.70
CA LYS A 383 6.12 19.76 6.58
C LYS A 383 5.00 18.76 6.82
N ILE A 384 4.09 18.67 5.86
CA ILE A 384 3.05 17.64 5.79
C ILE A 384 3.23 16.88 4.48
N LEU A 385 3.21 15.55 4.56
CA LEU A 385 3.21 14.66 3.41
C LEU A 385 1.90 13.89 3.37
N VAL A 386 1.32 13.81 2.18
CA VAL A 386 0.04 13.14 1.95
C VAL A 386 0.15 12.25 0.73
N ILE A 387 -0.40 11.04 0.82
CA ILE A 387 -0.64 10.17 -0.33
C ILE A 387 -2.15 10.01 -0.50
N ALA A 388 -2.62 10.12 -1.74
CA ALA A 388 -4.04 9.97 -2.06
C ALA A 388 -4.29 8.96 -3.16
N ARG A 389 -5.47 8.33 -3.06
CA ARG A 389 -6.04 7.49 -4.10
C ARG A 389 -6.25 8.32 -5.36
N THR A 390 -6.19 7.64 -6.49
CA THR A 390 -6.66 8.17 -7.77
C THR A 390 -7.85 7.37 -8.27
N GLU A 391 -8.78 8.07 -8.92
CA GLU A 391 -9.91 7.46 -9.62
C GLU A 391 -9.59 7.10 -11.07
N SER A 392 -8.37 7.45 -11.55
CA SER A 392 -7.90 7.08 -12.88
C SER A 392 -7.69 5.56 -12.96
N GLY A 393 -8.46 4.91 -13.82
CA GLY A 393 -8.25 3.51 -14.20
C GLY A 393 -7.22 3.34 -15.32
N GLY A 394 -7.13 2.11 -15.85
CA GLY A 394 -6.39 1.82 -17.07
C GLY A 394 -5.05 1.10 -16.90
N GLY A 395 -4.39 0.85 -18.02
CA GLY A 395 -3.18 0.02 -18.10
C GLY A 395 -1.87 0.79 -18.23
N THR A 396 -1.84 2.09 -17.92
CA THR A 396 -0.68 2.98 -18.06
C THR A 396 -0.24 3.56 -16.71
N THR A 397 0.93 4.21 -16.65
CA THR A 397 1.41 4.88 -15.42
C THR A 397 0.58 6.10 -15.00
N GLY A 398 -0.36 6.58 -15.83
CA GLY A 398 -1.27 7.68 -15.48
C GLY A 398 -2.18 7.37 -14.30
N ARG A 399 -2.33 6.09 -13.93
CA ARG A 399 -3.10 5.60 -12.77
C ARG A 399 -2.38 5.72 -11.41
N ALA A 400 -1.20 6.35 -11.36
CA ALA A 400 -0.44 6.41 -10.12
C ALA A 400 -1.12 7.28 -9.05
N GLN A 401 -0.91 6.93 -7.78
CA GLN A 401 -1.37 7.72 -6.64
C GLN A 401 -0.81 9.15 -6.69
N PHE A 402 -1.52 10.07 -6.05
CA PHE A 402 -1.03 11.43 -5.84
C PHE A 402 -0.16 11.51 -4.59
N GLN A 403 0.84 12.37 -4.65
CA GLN A 403 1.56 12.90 -3.50
C GLN A 403 1.23 14.38 -3.38
N MET A 404 0.77 14.81 -2.21
CA MET A 404 0.60 16.23 -1.88
C MET A 404 1.54 16.59 -0.72
N ILE A 405 2.14 17.77 -0.80
CA ILE A 405 3.05 18.27 0.23
C ILE A 405 2.70 19.69 0.62
N SER A 406 2.93 20.03 1.89
CA SER A 406 2.96 21.39 2.41
C SER A 406 4.27 21.61 3.16
N ASN A 407 4.82 22.83 3.12
CA ASN A 407 6.02 23.25 3.85
C ASN A 407 5.74 24.34 4.89
N ASP A 408 4.47 24.65 5.12
CA ASP A 408 4.02 25.82 5.87
C ASP A 408 2.78 25.48 6.72
N PHE A 409 2.82 24.33 7.38
CA PHE A 409 1.80 23.87 8.32
C PHE A 409 0.42 23.68 7.67
N GLY A 410 0.38 23.40 6.36
CA GLY A 410 -0.83 23.17 5.59
C GLY A 410 -1.45 24.44 4.99
N ALA A 411 -0.75 25.58 5.01
CA ALA A 411 -1.24 26.83 4.42
C ALA A 411 -1.20 26.80 2.88
N THR A 412 -0.16 26.23 2.29
CA THR A 412 -0.03 26.03 0.85
C THR A 412 0.34 24.59 0.52
N TRP A 413 -0.02 24.16 -0.70
CA TRP A 413 0.09 22.77 -1.12
C TRP A 413 0.64 22.65 -2.53
N THR A 414 1.40 21.57 -2.77
CA THR A 414 1.81 21.14 -4.11
C THR A 414 1.37 19.69 -4.32
N LYS A 415 0.79 19.37 -5.49
CA LYS A 415 0.29 18.04 -5.85
C LYS A 415 1.06 17.50 -7.07
N ASN A 416 1.52 16.25 -6.99
CA ASN A 416 2.20 15.54 -8.07
C ASN A 416 1.79 14.07 -8.15
N ARG A 417 2.06 13.42 -9.29
CA ARG A 417 1.93 11.96 -9.45
C ARG A 417 3.14 11.24 -8.89
N THR A 418 2.88 10.08 -8.28
CA THR A 418 3.94 9.17 -7.83
C THR A 418 4.32 8.14 -8.89
N ASN A 419 5.26 7.25 -8.56
CA ASN A 419 5.51 5.99 -9.28
C ASN A 419 4.71 4.80 -8.70
N ILE A 420 3.75 5.04 -7.79
CA ILE A 420 2.91 4.00 -7.18
C ILE A 420 1.70 3.74 -8.09
N GLY A 421 1.90 2.92 -9.14
CA GLY A 421 0.88 2.59 -10.14
C GLY A 421 0.07 1.32 -9.86
N GLU A 422 0.53 0.47 -8.95
CA GLU A 422 -0.07 -0.84 -8.63
C GLU A 422 -1.24 -0.72 -7.64
N VAL A 423 -2.08 0.29 -7.86
CA VAL A 423 -3.26 0.60 -7.08
C VAL A 423 -4.47 0.70 -7.99
N SER A 424 -5.63 0.28 -7.49
CA SER A 424 -6.91 0.47 -8.18
C SER A 424 -7.93 0.88 -7.14
N ALA A 425 -8.36 2.15 -7.15
CA ALA A 425 -9.37 2.66 -6.23
C ALA A 425 -9.13 2.28 -4.75
N SER A 426 -7.87 2.30 -4.29
CA SER A 426 -7.51 1.92 -2.92
C SER A 426 -7.09 3.13 -2.09
N THR A 427 -7.67 3.24 -0.90
CA THR A 427 -7.21 4.13 0.17
C THR A 427 -5.79 3.75 0.61
N PRO A 428 -4.85 4.70 0.67
CA PRO A 428 -3.57 4.52 1.36
C PRO A 428 -3.71 4.71 2.88
N SER A 429 -2.76 4.20 3.65
CA SER A 429 -2.59 4.51 5.07
C SER A 429 -1.11 4.70 5.39
N LEU A 430 -0.76 5.83 6.00
CA LEU A 430 0.61 6.19 6.33
C LEU A 430 0.90 6.00 7.82
N ILE A 431 2.11 5.51 8.14
CA ILE A 431 2.67 5.52 9.50
C ILE A 431 4.09 6.08 9.42
N LEU A 432 4.33 7.22 10.09
CA LEU A 432 5.68 7.70 10.36
C LEU A 432 6.16 7.07 11.67
N ASP A 433 7.21 6.28 11.60
CA ASP A 433 7.85 5.71 12.78
C ASP A 433 8.76 6.76 13.45
N PRO A 434 8.47 7.21 14.68
CA PRO A 434 9.24 8.26 15.33
C PRO A 434 10.64 7.79 15.78
N GLN A 435 10.87 6.48 15.94
CA GLN A 435 12.15 5.93 16.38
C GLN A 435 13.14 5.81 15.22
N THR A 436 12.65 5.30 14.09
CA THR A 436 13.50 5.09 12.91
C THR A 436 13.51 6.30 11.97
N GLY A 437 12.47 7.13 12.00
CA GLY A 437 12.23 8.18 11.02
C GLY A 437 11.74 7.64 9.67
N LEU A 438 11.45 6.34 9.58
CA LEU A 438 10.96 5.72 8.35
C LEU A 438 9.45 5.88 8.23
N LEU A 439 9.01 6.10 7.00
CA LEU A 439 7.60 6.18 6.62
C LEU A 439 7.18 4.86 5.97
N SER A 440 6.13 4.26 6.50
CA SER A 440 5.41 3.17 5.84
C SER A 440 4.18 3.69 5.10
N ASN A 441 4.02 3.32 3.83
CA ASN A 441 2.79 3.51 3.06
C ASN A 441 2.14 2.15 2.79
N TYR A 442 0.94 1.94 3.31
CA TYR A 442 0.12 0.75 3.11
C TYR A 442 -1.00 1.01 2.12
N TYR A 443 -1.24 0.07 1.20
CA TYR A 443 -2.35 0.15 0.26
C TYR A 443 -2.73 -1.23 -0.26
N TYR A 444 -3.99 -1.39 -0.69
CA TYR A 444 -4.49 -2.65 -1.22
C TYR A 444 -4.48 -2.67 -2.74
N GLN A 445 -3.88 -3.69 -3.34
CA GLN A 445 -3.97 -3.93 -4.77
C GLN A 445 -5.24 -4.72 -5.08
N ARG A 446 -6.35 -3.99 -5.21
CA ARG A 446 -7.64 -4.54 -5.64
C ARG A 446 -7.52 -5.24 -7.00
N GLY A 447 -8.26 -6.33 -7.19
CA GLY A 447 -8.14 -7.20 -8.37
C GLY A 447 -7.02 -8.24 -8.26
N ARG A 448 -6.13 -8.12 -7.26
CA ARG A 448 -5.02 -9.04 -7.01
C ARG A 448 -5.02 -9.63 -5.61
N GLY A 449 -5.76 -9.03 -4.68
CA GLY A 449 -5.89 -9.54 -3.31
C GLY A 449 -4.64 -9.35 -2.45
N ILE A 450 -3.81 -8.35 -2.76
CA ILE A 450 -2.52 -8.14 -2.10
C ILE A 450 -2.54 -6.84 -1.30
N LEU A 451 -2.30 -6.93 0.01
CA LEU A 451 -1.96 -5.77 0.84
C LEU A 451 -0.46 -5.49 0.73
N ARG A 452 -0.11 -4.27 0.30
CA ARG A 452 1.25 -3.85 0.02
C ARG A 452 1.77 -2.83 1.02
N ARG A 453 3.09 -2.81 1.19
CA ARG A 453 3.83 -1.81 1.97
C ARG A 453 4.98 -1.25 1.14
N ARG A 454 5.23 0.05 1.24
CA ARG A 454 6.50 0.70 0.87
C ARG A 454 7.09 1.35 2.11
N VAL A 455 8.41 1.23 2.30
CA VAL A 455 9.13 1.82 3.44
C VAL A 455 10.21 2.74 2.91
N VAL A 456 10.22 4.00 3.34
CA VAL A 456 11.13 5.02 2.80
C VAL A 456 11.50 6.05 3.86
N LYS A 457 12.62 6.74 3.69
CA LYS A 457 12.88 7.97 4.43
C LYS A 457 12.10 9.13 3.79
N PRO A 458 11.32 9.92 4.55
CA PRO A 458 10.52 11.00 3.98
C PRO A 458 11.32 11.97 3.09
N GLU A 459 12.55 12.31 3.46
CA GLU A 459 13.41 13.23 2.72
C GLU A 459 13.72 12.77 1.29
N ASP A 460 13.76 11.46 1.04
CA ASP A 460 14.07 10.90 -0.27
C ASP A 460 12.94 11.15 -1.27
N ILE A 461 11.70 11.22 -0.79
CA ILE A 461 10.48 11.32 -1.63
C ILE A 461 9.77 12.66 -1.53
N PHE A 462 10.03 13.48 -0.51
CA PHE A 462 9.23 14.68 -0.22
C PHE A 462 9.15 15.62 -1.43
N ASN A 463 10.28 15.94 -2.04
CA ASN A 463 10.36 16.71 -3.29
C ASN A 463 10.58 15.85 -4.55
N ASN A 464 10.59 14.52 -4.39
CA ASN A 464 10.86 13.55 -5.46
C ASN A 464 9.74 12.49 -5.51
N PRO A 465 8.53 12.84 -5.96
CA PRO A 465 7.37 11.95 -5.89
C PRO A 465 7.53 10.64 -6.71
N LEU A 466 8.50 10.56 -7.61
CA LEU A 466 8.81 9.35 -8.38
C LEU A 466 9.86 8.44 -7.72
N ALA A 467 10.37 8.81 -6.53
CA ALA A 467 11.43 8.08 -5.84
C ALA A 467 10.91 7.07 -4.79
N TRP A 468 9.61 6.71 -4.82
CA TRP A 468 9.13 5.67 -3.90
C TRP A 468 9.80 4.32 -4.21
N PRO A 469 10.31 3.62 -3.19
CA PRO A 469 11.00 2.35 -3.37
C PRO A 469 10.01 1.25 -3.70
N ASP A 470 10.51 0.11 -4.17
CA ASP A 470 9.71 -1.10 -4.43
C ASP A 470 8.76 -1.42 -3.27
N SER A 471 7.56 -1.90 -3.62
CA SER A 471 6.65 -2.43 -2.60
C SER A 471 7.02 -3.85 -2.23
N GLU A 472 6.67 -4.24 -1.01
CA GLU A 472 6.56 -5.63 -0.60
C GLU A 472 5.10 -5.96 -0.28
N ALA A 473 4.77 -7.24 -0.33
CA ALA A 473 3.50 -7.72 0.12
C ALA A 473 3.57 -8.12 1.59
N VAL A 474 2.53 -7.76 2.35
CA VAL A 474 2.50 -7.99 3.80
C VAL A 474 1.31 -8.82 4.25
N ALA A 475 0.25 -8.90 3.44
CA ALA A 475 -0.87 -9.80 3.65
C ALA A 475 -1.61 -10.09 2.36
N LEU A 476 -2.43 -11.13 2.38
CA LEU A 476 -3.36 -11.48 1.30
C LEU A 476 -4.81 -11.30 1.75
N GLY A 477 -5.70 -11.13 0.77
CA GLY A 477 -7.15 -11.21 0.94
C GLY A 477 -7.81 -11.52 -0.41
N SER A 478 -9.09 -11.21 -0.53
CA SER A 478 -9.87 -11.43 -1.75
C SER A 478 -9.37 -10.58 -2.92
N ASP A 479 -9.26 -11.21 -4.08
CA ASP A 479 -8.93 -10.55 -5.34
C ASP A 479 -10.14 -9.88 -5.99
N ILE A 480 -11.34 -10.01 -5.42
CA ILE A 480 -12.56 -9.41 -5.95
C ILE A 480 -12.52 -7.90 -5.72
N THR A 481 -12.45 -7.14 -6.82
CA THR A 481 -12.03 -5.73 -6.88
C THR A 481 -12.58 -4.84 -5.75
N TYR A 482 -13.87 -4.53 -5.77
CA TYR A 482 -14.47 -3.59 -4.81
C TYR A 482 -14.92 -4.27 -3.52
N HIS A 483 -14.73 -5.59 -3.39
CA HIS A 483 -15.15 -6.39 -2.24
C HIS A 483 -13.96 -6.75 -1.33
N ALA A 484 -12.86 -6.00 -1.48
CA ALA A 484 -11.70 -6.03 -0.61
C ALA A 484 -10.96 -4.68 -0.55
N GLY A 485 -10.18 -4.47 0.51
CA GLY A 485 -9.27 -3.33 0.66
C GLY A 485 -9.70 -2.32 1.73
N ASN A 486 -9.56 -1.02 1.41
CA ASN A 486 -9.61 0.10 2.37
C ASN A 486 -8.77 -0.19 3.62
N VAL A 487 -7.45 -0.34 3.41
CA VAL A 487 -6.55 -0.54 4.55
C VAL A 487 -6.51 0.71 5.41
N ASN A 488 -6.53 0.52 6.72
CA ASN A 488 -6.25 1.53 7.71
C ASN A 488 -5.28 0.96 8.76
N ALA A 489 -4.29 1.76 9.18
CA ALA A 489 -3.16 1.29 9.95
C ALA A 489 -2.97 2.05 11.27
N VAL A 490 -2.42 1.35 12.27
CA VAL A 490 -1.94 1.93 13.53
C VAL A 490 -0.69 1.21 14.02
N ALA A 491 0.18 1.93 14.73
CA ALA A 491 1.37 1.36 15.38
C ALA A 491 1.16 1.17 16.89
N ILE A 492 1.65 0.06 17.44
CA ILE A 492 1.83 -0.15 18.88
C ILE A 492 3.21 -0.77 19.09
N GLY A 493 4.13 0.01 19.67
CA GLY A 493 5.54 -0.39 19.77
C GLY A 493 6.13 -0.71 18.40
N GLU A 494 6.88 -1.81 18.30
CA GLU A 494 7.55 -2.27 17.07
C GLU A 494 6.63 -3.03 16.10
N LYS A 495 5.31 -2.83 16.18
CA LYS A 495 4.32 -3.53 15.37
C LYS A 495 3.35 -2.55 14.75
N HIS A 496 3.02 -2.79 13.49
CA HIS A 496 1.89 -2.15 12.84
C HIS A 496 0.75 -3.14 12.69
N PHE A 497 -0.47 -2.64 12.88
CA PHE A 497 -1.72 -3.37 12.74
C PHE A 497 -2.50 -2.76 11.59
N LEU A 498 -2.88 -3.60 10.63
CA LEU A 498 -3.44 -3.21 9.34
C LEU A 498 -4.83 -3.81 9.23
N SER A 499 -5.87 -3.01 9.46
CA SER A 499 -7.25 -3.45 9.24
C SER A 499 -7.65 -3.26 7.78
N PHE A 500 -8.35 -4.23 7.21
CA PHE A 500 -8.94 -4.16 5.87
C PHE A 500 -10.12 -5.13 5.77
N TYR A 501 -10.99 -4.96 4.78
CA TYR A 501 -12.04 -5.94 4.51
C TYR A 501 -11.70 -6.81 3.31
N SER A 502 -12.30 -7.99 3.26
CA SER A 502 -12.02 -9.01 2.25
C SER A 502 -13.17 -10.00 2.13
N GLY A 503 -13.68 -10.20 0.91
CA GLY A 503 -14.67 -11.23 0.60
C GLY A 503 -15.27 -11.04 -0.79
N ASP A 504 -16.58 -11.23 -0.91
CA ASP A 504 -17.33 -11.09 -2.17
C ASP A 504 -18.46 -10.05 -2.09
N GLU A 505 -19.34 -10.04 -3.09
CA GLU A 505 -20.43 -9.06 -3.19
C GLU A 505 -21.47 -9.15 -2.05
N LYS A 506 -21.57 -10.31 -1.38
CA LYS A 506 -22.57 -10.62 -0.35
C LYS A 506 -21.94 -10.68 1.03
N ASP A 507 -20.80 -11.35 1.12
CA ASP A 507 -20.16 -11.69 2.38
C ASP A 507 -18.70 -11.21 2.37
N THR A 508 -18.44 -10.17 3.16
CA THR A 508 -17.08 -9.67 3.40
C THR A 508 -16.73 -9.80 4.87
N ALA A 509 -15.49 -10.18 5.19
CA ALA A 509 -14.97 -10.15 6.54
C ALA A 509 -14.14 -8.88 6.77
N VAL A 510 -14.07 -8.44 8.02
CA VAL A 510 -13.09 -7.47 8.51
C VAL A 510 -11.96 -8.25 9.18
N VAL A 511 -10.73 -7.97 8.77
CA VAL A 511 -9.53 -8.65 9.24
C VAL A 511 -8.45 -7.66 9.62
N VAL A 512 -7.49 -8.10 10.43
CA VAL A 512 -6.30 -7.34 10.84
C VAL A 512 -5.05 -8.17 10.60
N SER A 513 -4.12 -7.63 9.84
CA SER A 513 -2.76 -8.17 9.73
C SER A 513 -1.82 -7.43 10.68
N LYS A 514 -0.95 -8.19 11.34
CA LYS A 514 0.09 -7.66 12.22
C LYS A 514 1.43 -7.82 11.54
N VAL A 515 2.16 -6.73 11.38
CA VAL A 515 3.47 -6.71 10.72
C VAL A 515 4.49 -6.05 11.62
N LYS A 516 5.77 -6.44 11.48
CA LYS A 516 6.86 -5.77 12.18
C LYS A 516 7.01 -4.34 11.63
N ALA A 517 7.23 -3.37 12.52
CA ALA A 517 7.63 -2.02 12.14
C ALA A 517 8.95 -2.05 11.34
N PRO A 518 9.19 -1.08 10.45
CA PRO A 518 10.43 -1.02 9.70
C PRO A 518 11.64 -0.80 10.63
N GLU A 519 12.77 -1.44 10.31
CA GLU A 519 14.04 -1.28 11.02
C GLU A 519 15.05 -0.51 10.14
N LYS A 520 16.05 0.12 10.78
CA LYS A 520 17.11 0.89 10.10
C LYS A 520 18.14 0.03 9.39
#